data_AF-A0A2M6X9Z6-F1
#
_entry.id   AF-A0A2M6X9Z6-F1
#
_cell.length_a   1.000
_cell.length_b   1.000
_cell.length_c   1.000
_cell.angle_alpha   90.00
_cell.angle_beta   90.00
_cell.angle_gamma   90.00
#
_symmetry.space_group_name_H-M   'P 1'
#
loop_
_entity.id
_entity.type
_entity.pdbx_description
1 polymer ?
#
loop_
_entity_poly.entity_id
_entity_poly.type
_entity_poly.pdbx_seq_one_letter_code
_entity_poly.pdbx_strand_id
1 'polypeptide(L)'
;MAIKARKIEKERIKGAELEAVIFDLLSFFPPKNQEIVKRRFGLSGKAGETLEAIGKDYGITRERVRQIEAVTLKSLKESAVIKKLDLFEEAISEVLSGLGGIAEETKLLRNVLGEDFSLPAYQHCALFVLHLSDKFFDFSENQNFNRAWTMKRGFFKRSQAVIYAAKKILAELGEPVSFDALYEKIDAAPVPTDDLGPDAIQSYLSVSKEVTSNLYQDWGLFAWSEINPRGVKDKAFMVLKRAGQPLHFQKIAGLINQNKFDNKQAHAPTVHNELIKDSRF
;
A
#
# COMPACT_ATOMS: atom_id res chain seq x y z
N MET A 1 14.20 -4.65 20.33
CA MET A 1 13.37 -4.96 19.14
C MET A 1 12.18 -5.89 19.45
N ALA A 2 12.35 -7.01 20.16
CA ALA A 2 11.27 -7.99 20.41
C ALA A 2 10.06 -7.45 21.20
N ILE A 3 10.23 -6.49 22.12
CA ILE A 3 9.13 -5.93 22.93
C ILE A 3 8.22 -5.01 22.10
N LYS A 4 8.76 -4.29 21.11
CA LYS A 4 8.01 -3.36 20.25
C LYS A 4 7.16 -4.12 19.22
N ALA A 5 7.72 -5.18 18.61
CA ALA A 5 7.01 -6.07 17.69
C ALA A 5 5.83 -6.79 18.37
N ARG A 6 6.00 -7.26 19.62
CA ARG A 6 4.93 -7.87 20.43
C ARG A 6 3.81 -6.92 20.84
N LYS A 7 4.08 -5.60 20.92
CA LYS A 7 3.06 -4.59 21.23
C LYS A 7 2.18 -4.30 20.00
N ILE A 8 2.82 -4.14 18.82
CA ILE A 8 2.15 -3.95 17.53
C ILE A 8 1.22 -5.12 17.19
N GLU A 9 1.57 -6.35 17.58
CA GLU A 9 0.72 -7.53 17.34
C GLU A 9 -0.56 -7.56 18.19
N LYS A 10 -0.57 -6.85 19.33
CA LYS A 10 -1.67 -6.84 20.30
C LYS A 10 -2.72 -5.72 20.06
N GLU A 11 -2.40 -4.76 19.19
CA GLU A 11 -3.20 -3.56 18.88
C GLU A 11 -3.83 -3.59 17.46
N ARG A 12 -3.71 -4.72 16.75
CA ARG A 12 -4.32 -4.87 15.43
C ARG A 12 -5.83 -4.88 15.51
N ILE A 13 -6.45 -4.26 14.52
CA ILE A 13 -7.90 -4.25 14.36
C ILE A 13 -8.35 -5.64 13.90
N LYS A 14 -9.27 -6.24 14.66
CA LYS A 14 -10.00 -7.42 14.19
C LYS A 14 -11.09 -6.96 13.23
N GLY A 15 -11.00 -7.42 11.98
CA GLY A 15 -11.90 -7.02 10.91
C GLY A 15 -13.37 -7.32 11.20
N ALA A 16 -13.66 -8.48 11.80
CA ALA A 16 -15.02 -8.85 12.18
C ALA A 16 -15.64 -7.91 13.24
N GLU A 17 -14.85 -7.45 14.21
CA GLU A 17 -15.31 -6.50 15.23
C GLU A 17 -15.57 -5.13 14.60
N LEU A 18 -14.69 -4.68 13.70
CA LEU A 18 -14.87 -3.44 12.93
C LEU A 18 -16.12 -3.47 12.04
N GLU A 19 -16.31 -4.55 11.29
CA GLU A 19 -17.48 -4.74 10.43
C GLU A 19 -18.78 -4.70 11.24
N ALA A 20 -18.83 -5.42 12.36
CA ALA A 20 -19.99 -5.43 13.24
C ALA A 20 -20.34 -4.04 13.76
N VAL A 21 -19.35 -3.24 14.17
CA VAL A 21 -19.57 -1.85 14.60
C VAL A 21 -20.08 -0.97 13.46
N ILE A 22 -19.50 -1.08 12.26
CA ILE A 22 -19.98 -0.33 11.09
C ILE A 22 -21.42 -0.72 10.74
N PHE A 23 -21.77 -2.00 10.81
CA PHE A 23 -23.12 -2.45 10.46
C PHE A 23 -24.16 -2.07 11.52
N ASP A 24 -23.78 -2.08 12.79
CA ASP A 24 -24.60 -1.52 13.88
C ASP A 24 -24.85 -0.03 13.68
N LEU A 25 -23.82 0.75 13.31
CA LEU A 25 -23.96 2.17 12.96
C LEU A 25 -24.89 2.39 11.75
N LEU A 26 -24.79 1.54 10.74
CA LEU A 26 -25.67 1.63 9.58
C LEU A 26 -27.11 1.21 9.91
N SER A 27 -27.34 0.35 10.91
CA SER A 27 -28.67 -0.17 11.25
C SER A 27 -29.69 0.93 11.61
N PHE A 28 -29.22 2.11 12.05
CA PHE A 28 -30.04 3.27 12.38
C PHE A 28 -30.64 3.98 11.15
N PHE A 29 -30.18 3.67 9.94
CA PHE A 29 -30.67 4.28 8.70
C PHE A 29 -31.76 3.44 8.04
N PRO A 30 -32.61 4.01 7.17
CA PRO A 30 -33.56 3.22 6.39
C PRO A 30 -32.85 2.12 5.58
N PRO A 31 -33.43 0.90 5.44
CA PRO A 31 -32.76 -0.23 4.79
C PRO A 31 -32.15 0.08 3.42
N LYS A 32 -32.85 0.90 2.62
CA LYS A 32 -32.36 1.37 1.32
C LYS A 32 -31.06 2.17 1.42
N ASN A 33 -30.93 3.05 2.42
CA ASN A 33 -29.73 3.86 2.63
C ASN A 33 -28.56 2.99 3.11
N GLN A 34 -28.83 2.03 4.00
CA GLN A 34 -27.83 1.06 4.45
C GLN A 34 -27.23 0.33 3.26
N GLU A 35 -28.08 -0.20 2.38
CA GLU A 35 -27.65 -0.98 1.23
C GLU A 35 -26.90 -0.12 0.20
N ILE A 36 -27.36 1.10 -0.06
CA ILE A 36 -26.64 2.04 -0.93
C ILE A 36 -25.21 2.30 -0.41
N VAL A 37 -25.04 2.54 0.90
CA VAL A 37 -23.71 2.76 1.49
C VAL A 37 -22.87 1.48 1.46
N LYS A 38 -23.43 0.32 1.83
CA LYS A 38 -22.73 -0.97 1.76
C LYS A 38 -22.21 -1.28 0.36
N ARG A 39 -23.03 -1.06 -0.67
CA ARG A 39 -22.64 -1.25 -2.08
C ARG A 39 -21.62 -0.23 -2.55
N ARG A 40 -21.80 1.04 -2.21
CA ARG A 40 -20.90 2.13 -2.62
C ARG A 40 -19.47 1.91 -2.11
N PHE A 41 -19.35 1.51 -0.85
CA PHE A 41 -18.06 1.33 -0.19
C PHE A 41 -17.58 -0.13 -0.18
N GLY A 42 -18.34 -1.07 -0.74
CA GLY A 42 -17.95 -2.48 -0.81
C GLY A 42 -17.91 -3.19 0.54
N LEU A 43 -18.67 -2.71 1.53
CA LEU A 43 -18.55 -3.15 2.93
C LEU A 43 -18.90 -4.64 3.13
N SER A 44 -19.61 -5.25 2.19
CA SER A 44 -19.94 -6.68 2.18
C SER A 44 -18.95 -7.53 1.35
N GLY A 45 -17.73 -7.04 1.13
CA GLY A 45 -16.62 -7.77 0.49
C GLY A 45 -16.61 -7.78 -1.04
N LYS A 46 -17.60 -7.17 -1.69
CA LYS A 46 -17.56 -6.88 -3.13
C LYS A 46 -16.81 -5.58 -3.38
N ALA A 47 -16.31 -5.39 -4.59
CA ALA A 47 -15.78 -4.09 -5.01
C ALA A 47 -16.86 -3.00 -4.87
N GLY A 48 -16.45 -1.81 -4.42
CA GLY A 48 -17.36 -0.67 -4.33
C GLY A 48 -17.96 -0.30 -5.68
N GLU A 49 -19.26 -0.07 -5.72
CA GLU A 49 -19.99 0.27 -6.94
C GLU A 49 -20.03 1.77 -7.20
N THR A 50 -20.18 2.18 -8.46
CA THR A 50 -20.33 3.59 -8.81
C THR A 50 -21.73 4.10 -8.48
N LEU A 51 -21.86 5.42 -8.28
CA LEU A 51 -23.14 6.08 -8.05
C LEU A 51 -24.14 5.82 -9.19
N GLU A 52 -23.63 5.76 -10.42
CA GLU A 52 -24.38 5.47 -11.63
C GLU A 52 -24.92 4.03 -11.63
N ALA A 53 -24.09 3.05 -11.28
CA ALA A 53 -24.48 1.64 -11.23
C ALA A 53 -25.57 1.41 -10.17
N ILE A 54 -25.37 1.93 -8.96
CA ILE A 54 -26.35 1.86 -7.88
C ILE A 54 -27.65 2.57 -8.29
N GLY A 55 -27.54 3.75 -8.91
CA GLY A 55 -28.71 4.52 -9.35
C GLY A 55 -29.57 3.75 -10.35
N LYS A 56 -28.93 3.12 -11.34
CA LYS A 56 -29.61 2.28 -12.33
C LYS A 56 -30.42 1.16 -11.68
N ASP A 57 -29.83 0.44 -10.72
CA ASP A 57 -30.48 -0.69 -10.07
C ASP A 57 -31.67 -0.27 -9.19
N TYR A 58 -31.59 0.90 -8.57
CA TYR A 58 -32.68 1.45 -7.74
C TYR A 58 -33.68 2.30 -8.53
N GLY A 59 -33.53 2.43 -9.85
CA GLY A 59 -34.38 3.28 -10.68
C GLY A 59 -34.33 4.76 -10.31
N ILE A 60 -33.19 5.24 -9.80
CA ILE A 60 -32.97 6.64 -9.38
C ILE A 60 -31.76 7.24 -10.08
N THR A 61 -31.69 8.58 -10.12
CA THR A 61 -30.56 9.27 -10.73
C THR A 61 -29.29 9.11 -9.88
N ARG A 62 -28.13 9.18 -10.53
CA ARG A 62 -26.81 9.27 -9.88
C ARG A 62 -26.78 10.32 -8.77
N GLU A 63 -27.33 11.50 -9.05
CA GLU A 63 -27.39 12.62 -8.10
C GLU A 63 -28.23 12.26 -6.87
N ARG A 64 -29.33 11.52 -7.04
CA ARG A 64 -30.12 11.05 -5.91
C ARG A 64 -29.34 10.07 -5.03
N VAL A 65 -28.56 9.17 -5.61
CA VAL A 65 -27.66 8.28 -4.85
C VAL A 65 -26.62 9.10 -4.09
N ARG A 66 -25.99 10.09 -4.74
CA ARG A 66 -25.00 10.99 -4.12
C ARG A 66 -25.58 11.72 -2.91
N GLN A 67 -26.82 12.20 -3.01
CA GLN A 67 -27.51 12.85 -1.89
C GLN A 67 -27.75 11.89 -0.73
N ILE A 68 -28.20 10.66 -1.01
CA ILE A 68 -28.41 9.64 0.03
C ILE A 68 -27.10 9.30 0.73
N GLU A 69 -26.02 9.10 -0.04
CA GLU A 69 -24.68 8.88 0.49
C GLU A 69 -24.26 10.05 1.40
N ALA A 70 -24.28 11.27 0.89
CA ALA A 70 -23.83 12.45 1.63
C ALA A 70 -24.60 12.68 2.94
N VAL A 71 -25.93 12.51 2.91
CA VAL A 71 -26.77 12.63 4.12
C VAL A 71 -26.43 11.53 5.12
N THR A 72 -26.29 10.29 4.66
CA THR A 72 -25.99 9.15 5.54
C THR A 72 -24.62 9.29 6.19
N LEU A 73 -23.58 9.65 5.42
CA LEU A 73 -22.24 9.90 5.95
C LEU A 73 -22.21 11.08 6.92
N LYS A 74 -22.92 12.17 6.63
CA LYS A 74 -23.02 13.31 7.54
C LYS A 74 -23.66 12.91 8.87
N SER A 75 -24.78 12.19 8.82
CA SER A 75 -25.45 11.72 10.03
C SER A 75 -24.62 10.71 10.81
N LEU A 76 -23.82 9.88 10.15
CA LEU A 76 -22.84 9.01 10.81
C LEU A 76 -21.81 9.82 11.60
N LYS A 77 -21.23 10.87 10.99
CA LYS A 77 -20.26 11.77 11.63
C LYS A 77 -20.82 12.49 12.86
N GLU A 78 -22.08 12.88 12.82
CA GLU A 78 -22.75 13.60 13.91
C GLU A 78 -23.32 12.67 15.01
N SER A 79 -23.34 11.36 14.77
CA SER A 79 -23.92 10.39 15.70
C SER A 79 -23.06 10.22 16.95
N ALA A 80 -23.69 10.23 18.13
CA ALA A 80 -23.02 9.91 19.39
C ALA A 80 -22.38 8.51 19.40
N VAL A 81 -22.88 7.61 18.54
CA VAL A 81 -22.41 6.23 18.40
C VAL A 81 -21.11 6.15 17.59
N ILE A 82 -20.70 7.22 16.88
CA ILE A 82 -19.42 7.24 16.17
C ILE A 82 -18.23 7.05 17.10
N LYS A 83 -18.40 7.33 18.40
CA LYS A 83 -17.41 7.03 19.45
C LYS A 83 -17.04 5.54 19.51
N LYS A 84 -17.89 4.64 19.01
CA LYS A 84 -17.54 3.22 18.85
C LYS A 84 -16.38 3.01 17.85
N LEU A 85 -16.13 3.98 16.97
CA LEU A 85 -15.00 3.98 16.05
C LEU A 85 -13.70 4.53 16.67
N ASP A 86 -13.75 5.17 17.83
CA ASP A 86 -12.58 5.83 18.45
C ASP A 86 -11.42 4.85 18.65
N LEU A 87 -11.70 3.63 19.13
CA LEU A 87 -10.69 2.58 19.31
C LEU A 87 -9.99 2.20 18.00
N PHE A 88 -10.73 2.18 16.89
CA PHE A 88 -10.18 1.86 15.57
C PHE A 88 -9.39 3.04 15.00
N GLU A 89 -9.85 4.28 15.22
CA GLU A 89 -9.10 5.49 14.86
C GLU A 89 -7.79 5.60 15.65
N GLU A 90 -7.80 5.25 16.94
CA GLU A 90 -6.61 5.21 17.79
C GLU A 90 -5.60 4.18 17.28
N ALA A 91 -6.05 2.97 16.95
CA ALA A 91 -5.19 1.94 16.37
C ALA A 91 -4.56 2.38 15.04
N ILE A 92 -5.34 2.99 14.13
CA ILE A 92 -4.83 3.55 12.88
C ILE A 92 -3.82 4.67 13.15
N SER A 93 -4.09 5.54 14.13
CA SER A 93 -3.21 6.64 14.50
C SER A 93 -1.89 6.15 15.09
N GLU A 94 -1.91 5.09 15.89
CA GLU A 94 -0.69 4.46 16.44
C GLU A 94 0.15 3.85 15.32
N VAL A 95 -0.47 3.13 14.38
CA VAL A 95 0.22 2.59 13.20
C VAL A 95 0.83 3.70 12.36
N LEU A 96 0.07 4.75 12.02
CA LEU A 96 0.59 5.88 11.26
C LEU A 96 1.72 6.60 12.00
N SER A 97 1.59 6.78 13.32
CA SER A 97 2.64 7.41 14.14
C SER A 97 3.93 6.58 14.11
N GLY A 98 3.83 5.25 14.24
CA GLY A 98 4.96 4.33 14.11
C GLY A 98 5.63 4.35 12.73
N LEU A 99 4.87 4.73 11.69
CA LEU A 99 5.33 4.86 10.30
C LEU A 99 5.71 6.30 9.90
N GLY A 100 5.90 7.21 10.87
CA GLY A 100 6.32 8.58 10.61
C GLY A 100 5.20 9.51 10.10
N GLY A 101 3.95 9.15 10.33
CA GLY A 101 2.77 9.95 10.06
C GLY A 101 2.14 9.80 8.67
N ILE A 102 2.69 8.94 7.82
CA ILE A 102 2.15 8.64 6.48
C ILE A 102 2.47 7.19 6.10
N ALA A 103 1.56 6.56 5.35
CA ALA A 103 1.77 5.25 4.77
C ALA A 103 1.02 5.10 3.43
N GLU A 104 1.60 4.34 2.50
CA GLU A 104 0.87 3.82 1.33
C GLU A 104 -0.32 2.96 1.80
N GLU A 105 -1.45 3.04 1.09
CA GLU A 105 -2.74 2.48 1.52
C GLU A 105 -2.66 0.98 1.83
N THR A 106 -2.11 0.18 0.93
CA THR A 106 -1.97 -1.27 1.09
C THR A 106 -1.10 -1.60 2.31
N LYS A 107 0.02 -0.89 2.48
CA LYS A 107 0.92 -1.03 3.63
C LYS A 107 0.23 -0.65 4.93
N LEU A 108 -0.53 0.46 4.95
CA LEU A 108 -1.30 0.87 6.11
C LEU A 108 -2.29 -0.23 6.51
N LEU A 109 -3.14 -0.65 5.57
CA LEU A 109 -4.17 -1.66 5.82
C LEU A 109 -3.58 -2.98 6.30
N ARG A 110 -2.44 -3.41 5.74
CA ARG A 110 -1.75 -4.62 6.19
C ARG A 110 -1.25 -4.52 7.63
N ASN A 111 -0.71 -3.36 8.03
CA ASN A 111 -0.25 -3.15 9.41
C ASN A 111 -1.41 -3.07 10.39
N VAL A 112 -2.53 -2.48 9.97
CA VAL A 112 -3.73 -2.32 10.80
C VAL A 112 -4.49 -3.63 10.98
N LEU A 113 -4.68 -4.42 9.91
CA LEU A 113 -5.54 -5.62 9.91
C LEU A 113 -4.76 -6.93 10.12
N GLY A 114 -3.45 -6.99 9.85
CA GLY A 114 -2.70 -8.24 9.97
C GLY A 114 -3.22 -9.33 9.02
N GLU A 115 -3.59 -10.50 9.55
CA GLU A 115 -4.10 -11.64 8.77
C GLU A 115 -5.45 -11.35 8.09
N ASP A 116 -6.28 -10.51 8.73
CA ASP A 116 -7.58 -10.06 8.24
C ASP A 116 -7.45 -9.19 6.98
N PHE A 117 -6.24 -8.68 6.67
CA PHE A 117 -5.98 -7.98 5.41
C PHE A 117 -6.32 -8.83 4.19
N SER A 118 -6.26 -10.16 4.28
CA SER A 118 -6.62 -11.04 3.15
C SER A 118 -8.10 -10.96 2.73
N LEU A 119 -8.97 -10.40 3.58
CA LEU A 119 -10.40 -10.33 3.36
C LEU A 119 -10.81 -8.92 2.86
N PRO A 120 -11.32 -8.77 1.61
CA PRO A 120 -11.66 -7.48 1.05
C PRO A 120 -12.68 -6.67 1.87
N ALA A 121 -13.65 -7.34 2.50
CA ALA A 121 -14.65 -6.68 3.34
C ALA A 121 -14.00 -5.87 4.47
N TYR A 122 -12.97 -6.43 5.11
CA TYR A 122 -12.28 -5.80 6.23
C TYR A 122 -11.36 -4.67 5.79
N GLN A 123 -10.73 -4.80 4.62
CA GLN A 123 -10.01 -3.68 3.98
C GLN A 123 -10.97 -2.51 3.72
N HIS A 124 -12.14 -2.78 3.13
CA HIS A 124 -13.14 -1.75 2.86
C HIS A 124 -13.71 -1.12 4.13
N CYS A 125 -13.89 -1.89 5.19
CA CYS A 125 -14.30 -1.37 6.50
C CYS A 125 -13.24 -0.43 7.09
N ALA A 126 -11.95 -0.80 7.06
CA ALA A 126 -10.88 0.06 7.55
C ALA A 126 -10.76 1.35 6.71
N LEU A 127 -10.88 1.24 5.37
CA LEU A 127 -10.97 2.40 4.48
C LEU A 127 -12.18 3.26 4.81
N PHE A 128 -13.34 2.68 5.11
CA PHE A 128 -14.53 3.44 5.46
C PHE A 128 -14.32 4.29 6.72
N VAL A 129 -13.65 3.76 7.75
CA VAL A 129 -13.24 4.54 8.92
C VAL A 129 -12.32 5.70 8.53
N LEU A 130 -11.31 5.45 7.70
CA LEU A 130 -10.41 6.48 7.20
C LEU A 130 -11.15 7.63 6.48
N HIS A 131 -12.19 7.32 5.68
CA HIS A 131 -13.00 8.34 4.99
C HIS A 131 -14.00 9.07 5.91
N LEU A 132 -14.48 8.40 6.97
CA LEU A 132 -15.38 9.02 7.94
C LEU A 132 -14.65 9.95 8.90
N SER A 133 -13.42 9.60 9.29
CA SER A 133 -12.64 10.37 10.24
C SER A 133 -12.13 11.69 9.65
N ASP A 134 -12.13 12.74 10.47
CA ASP A 134 -11.51 14.03 10.10
C ASP A 134 -10.02 14.10 10.52
N LYS A 135 -9.49 13.02 11.15
CA LYS A 135 -8.08 12.92 11.58
C LYS A 135 -7.13 12.51 10.46
N PHE A 136 -7.66 11.90 9.40
CA PHE A 136 -6.86 11.31 8.33
C PHE A 136 -7.13 12.02 7.00
N PHE A 137 -6.07 12.13 6.19
CA PHE A 137 -6.12 12.73 4.88
C PHE A 137 -5.53 11.75 3.88
N ASP A 138 -6.22 11.54 2.76
CA ASP A 138 -5.68 10.77 1.66
C ASP A 138 -5.02 11.65 0.60
N PHE A 139 -4.11 11.02 -0.14
CA PHE A 139 -3.57 11.54 -1.38
C PHE A 139 -3.90 10.56 -2.47
N SER A 140 -4.61 11.04 -3.49
CA SER A 140 -4.98 10.23 -4.64
C SER A 140 -3.74 9.76 -5.39
N GLU A 141 -3.80 8.51 -5.82
CA GLU A 141 -2.79 7.92 -6.69
C GLU A 141 -2.62 8.75 -7.97
N ASN A 142 -1.37 8.93 -8.40
CA ASN A 142 -1.02 9.64 -9.62
C ASN A 142 0.16 8.95 -10.31
N GLN A 143 0.76 9.61 -11.31
CA GLN A 143 1.87 9.04 -12.08
C GLN A 143 3.10 8.72 -11.22
N ASN A 144 3.36 9.49 -10.17
CA ASN A 144 4.60 9.42 -9.39
C ASN A 144 4.39 8.84 -7.99
N PHE A 145 3.16 8.88 -7.47
CA PHE A 145 2.86 8.47 -6.10
C PHE A 145 1.71 7.47 -6.04
N ASN A 146 1.87 6.48 -5.15
CA ASN A 146 0.81 5.55 -4.76
C ASN A 146 -0.24 6.27 -3.90
N ARG A 147 -1.45 5.71 -3.81
CA ARG A 147 -2.43 6.20 -2.84
C ARG A 147 -1.88 6.05 -1.42
N ALA A 148 -1.96 7.11 -0.63
CA ALA A 148 -1.40 7.13 0.71
C ALA A 148 -2.33 7.88 1.67
N TRP A 149 -2.22 7.54 2.95
CA TRP A 149 -2.97 8.14 4.05
C TRP A 149 -2.01 8.78 5.05
N THR A 150 -2.39 9.93 5.60
CA THR A 150 -1.58 10.68 6.57
C THR A 150 -2.43 11.28 7.68
N MET A 151 -1.82 11.51 8.84
CA MET A 151 -2.44 12.29 9.92
C MET A 151 -2.37 13.80 9.68
N LYS A 152 -1.41 14.28 8.88
CA LYS A 152 -1.22 15.71 8.59
C LYS A 152 -0.63 15.90 7.20
N ARG A 153 -1.16 16.86 6.44
CA ARG A 153 -0.65 17.21 5.10
C ARG A 153 0.85 17.55 5.06
N GLY A 154 1.43 17.98 6.19
CA GLY A 154 2.86 18.24 6.32
C GLY A 154 3.75 17.00 6.15
N PHE A 155 3.30 15.81 6.60
CA PHE A 155 4.08 14.58 6.46
C PHE A 155 4.28 14.18 4.99
N PHE A 156 3.33 14.48 4.12
CA PHE A 156 3.49 14.25 2.68
C PHE A 156 4.56 15.15 2.06
N LYS A 157 4.58 16.45 2.42
CA LYS A 157 5.67 17.34 1.96
C LYS A 157 7.03 16.85 2.43
N ARG A 158 7.10 16.36 3.67
CA ARG A 158 8.30 15.77 4.24
C ARG A 158 8.72 14.50 3.50
N SER A 159 7.77 13.60 3.21
CA SER A 159 8.06 12.37 2.45
C SER A 159 8.55 12.65 1.05
N GLN A 160 8.00 13.66 0.36
CA GLN A 160 8.51 14.10 -0.94
C GLN A 160 9.97 14.55 -0.88
N ALA A 161 10.38 15.27 0.17
CA ALA A 161 11.78 15.69 0.35
C ALA A 161 12.71 14.47 0.55
N VAL A 162 12.30 13.50 1.38
CA VAL A 162 13.06 12.27 1.61
C VAL A 162 13.15 11.42 0.33
N ILE A 163 12.04 11.24 -0.39
CA ILE A 163 12.01 10.51 -1.68
C ILE A 163 12.94 11.18 -2.70
N TYR A 164 12.95 12.51 -2.76
CA TYR A 164 13.82 13.26 -3.65
C TYR A 164 15.31 13.06 -3.31
N ALA A 165 15.68 13.09 -2.03
CA ALA A 165 17.05 12.78 -1.61
C ALA A 165 17.43 11.33 -1.93
N ALA A 166 16.55 10.36 -1.64
CA ALA A 166 16.77 8.96 -1.98
C ALA A 166 17.00 8.77 -3.48
N LYS A 167 16.20 9.44 -4.33
CA LYS A 167 16.35 9.41 -5.79
C LYS A 167 17.73 9.93 -6.24
N LYS A 168 18.22 11.02 -5.63
CA LYS A 168 19.57 11.56 -5.92
C LYS A 168 20.67 10.60 -5.49
N ILE A 169 20.60 10.10 -4.27
CA ILE A 169 21.56 9.14 -3.71
C ILE A 169 21.66 7.91 -4.61
N LEU A 170 20.51 7.35 -5.00
CA LEU A 170 20.46 6.20 -5.91
C LEU A 170 21.04 6.54 -7.29
N ALA A 171 20.71 7.71 -7.86
CA ALA A 171 21.27 8.13 -9.14
C ALA A 171 22.80 8.29 -9.10
N GLU A 172 23.36 8.76 -7.99
CA GLU A 172 24.81 8.88 -7.79
C GLU A 172 25.49 7.52 -7.58
N LEU A 173 24.86 6.60 -6.86
CA LEU A 173 25.36 5.23 -6.69
C LEU A 173 25.33 4.43 -7.98
N GLY A 174 24.30 4.62 -8.80
CA GLY A 174 24.14 3.97 -10.10
C GLY A 174 23.75 2.49 -10.04
N GLU A 175 23.52 1.93 -8.86
CA GLU A 175 23.12 0.54 -8.67
C GLU A 175 22.11 0.36 -7.51
N PRO A 176 21.30 -0.72 -7.51
CA PRO A 176 20.45 -1.08 -6.37
C PRO A 176 21.26 -1.33 -5.10
N VAL A 177 20.72 -0.93 -3.95
CA VAL A 177 21.35 -1.11 -2.63
C VAL A 177 20.37 -1.70 -1.62
N SER A 178 20.88 -2.29 -0.54
CA SER A 178 20.03 -2.71 0.57
C SER A 178 19.34 -1.50 1.21
N PHE A 179 18.21 -1.75 1.88
CA PHE A 179 17.52 -0.69 2.61
C PHE A 179 18.43 -0.05 3.67
N ASP A 180 19.20 -0.84 4.43
CA ASP A 180 20.10 -0.31 5.47
C ASP A 180 21.13 0.66 4.89
N ALA A 181 21.75 0.30 3.75
CA ALA A 181 22.72 1.17 3.08
C ALA A 181 22.09 2.46 2.54
N LEU A 182 20.84 2.37 2.05
CA LEU A 182 20.09 3.55 1.61
C LEU A 182 19.68 4.43 2.80
N TYR A 183 19.24 3.84 3.89
CA TYR A 183 18.83 4.52 5.12
C TYR A 183 19.99 5.35 5.69
N GLU A 184 21.17 4.76 5.88
CA GLU A 184 22.36 5.45 6.39
C GLU A 184 22.71 6.70 5.56
N LYS A 185 22.57 6.60 4.23
CA LYS A 185 22.83 7.74 3.33
C LYS A 185 21.74 8.80 3.38
N ILE A 186 20.48 8.40 3.55
CA ILE A 186 19.35 9.33 3.71
C ILE A 186 19.48 10.07 5.04
N ASP A 187 19.82 9.36 6.11
CA ASP A 187 19.94 9.92 7.46
C ASP A 187 21.11 10.91 7.57
N ALA A 188 22.19 10.67 6.82
CA ALA A 188 23.31 11.60 6.71
C ALA A 188 23.06 12.78 5.74
N ALA A 189 21.96 12.77 4.97
CA ALA A 189 21.67 13.82 3.98
C ALA A 189 20.99 15.03 4.63
N PRO A 190 21.08 16.24 4.04
CA PRO A 190 20.44 17.45 4.57
C PRO A 190 18.91 17.45 4.27
N VAL A 191 18.21 16.46 4.82
CA VAL A 191 16.76 16.30 4.77
C VAL A 191 16.22 16.12 6.18
N PRO A 192 14.97 16.52 6.45
CA PRO A 192 14.41 16.41 7.79
C PRO A 192 14.15 14.94 8.13
N THR A 193 15.09 14.27 8.78
CA THR A 193 15.01 12.86 9.21
C THR A 193 15.32 12.66 10.69
N ASP A 194 15.63 13.72 11.45
CA ASP A 194 16.09 13.66 12.85
C ASP A 194 15.22 12.80 13.79
N ASP A 195 13.90 12.77 13.58
CA ASP A 195 12.92 11.98 14.34
C ASP A 195 12.40 10.73 13.60
N LEU A 196 12.96 10.38 12.44
CA LEU A 196 12.49 9.27 11.61
C LEU A 196 13.39 8.04 11.77
N GLY A 197 12.84 7.00 12.39
CA GLY A 197 13.46 5.68 12.37
C GLY A 197 13.35 4.97 11.01
N PRO A 198 14.00 3.79 10.88
CA PRO A 198 14.01 3.01 9.64
C PRO A 198 12.62 2.70 9.06
N ASP A 199 11.67 2.27 9.90
CA ASP A 199 10.30 1.95 9.47
C ASP A 199 9.58 3.17 8.86
N ALA A 200 9.83 4.36 9.42
CA ALA A 200 9.26 5.61 8.93
C ALA A 200 9.86 6.00 7.58
N ILE A 201 11.18 5.92 7.43
CA ILE A 201 11.85 6.17 6.14
C ILE A 201 11.34 5.18 5.08
N GLN A 202 11.25 3.90 5.41
CA GLN A 202 10.71 2.90 4.48
C GLN A 202 9.24 3.18 4.13
N SER A 203 8.44 3.67 5.08
CA SER A 203 7.08 4.13 4.81
C SER A 203 7.06 5.30 3.83
N TYR A 204 7.92 6.30 4.04
CA TYR A 204 8.03 7.47 3.17
C TYR A 204 8.40 7.06 1.74
N LEU A 205 9.39 6.19 1.57
CA LEU A 205 9.80 5.71 0.26
C LEU A 205 8.69 4.91 -0.45
N SER A 206 7.90 4.11 0.28
CA SER A 206 6.81 3.31 -0.30
C SER A 206 5.67 4.13 -0.91
N VAL A 207 5.57 5.42 -0.59
CA VAL A 207 4.63 6.35 -1.23
C VAL A 207 5.04 6.62 -2.69
N SER A 208 6.32 6.48 -3.04
CA SER A 208 6.84 6.70 -4.38
C SER A 208 6.60 5.51 -5.31
N LYS A 209 6.31 5.81 -6.59
CA LYS A 209 6.38 4.85 -7.70
C LYS A 209 7.74 4.85 -8.38
N GLU A 210 8.55 5.89 -8.16
CA GLU A 210 9.85 6.07 -8.82
C GLU A 210 11.00 5.44 -8.03
N VAL A 211 10.89 5.38 -6.70
CA VAL A 211 11.86 4.76 -5.80
C VAL A 211 11.19 3.57 -5.14
N THR A 212 11.63 2.36 -5.44
CA THR A 212 10.99 1.13 -4.97
C THR A 212 12.01 0.03 -4.74
N SER A 213 11.57 -1.04 -4.08
CA SER A 213 12.37 -2.24 -3.88
C SER A 213 12.00 -3.35 -4.86
N ASN A 214 12.99 -4.14 -5.26
CA ASN A 214 12.75 -5.37 -6.00
C ASN A 214 12.28 -6.52 -5.08
N LEU A 215 12.10 -7.72 -5.64
CA LEU A 215 11.72 -8.94 -4.92
C LEU A 215 12.73 -9.39 -3.85
N TYR A 216 13.97 -8.91 -3.94
CA TYR A 216 15.05 -9.20 -2.99
C TYR A 216 15.23 -8.10 -1.93
N GLN A 217 14.32 -7.11 -1.90
CA GLN A 217 14.35 -5.97 -0.99
C GLN A 217 15.52 -5.00 -1.23
N ASP A 218 16.17 -5.07 -2.40
CA ASP A 218 17.11 -4.05 -2.84
C ASP A 218 16.33 -2.86 -3.39
N TRP A 219 16.69 -1.66 -2.96
CA TRP A 219 16.08 -0.39 -3.32
C TRP A 219 16.81 0.27 -4.49
N GLY A 220 16.04 0.85 -5.39
CA GLY A 220 16.57 1.59 -6.52
C GLY A 220 15.50 2.35 -7.29
N LEU A 221 15.88 2.86 -8.46
CA LEU A 221 14.96 3.59 -9.33
C LEU A 221 14.10 2.60 -10.13
N PHE A 222 12.80 2.86 -10.23
CA PHE A 222 11.85 2.03 -10.98
C PHE A 222 12.22 1.84 -12.46
N ALA A 223 12.98 2.77 -13.04
CA ALA A 223 13.46 2.67 -14.41
C ALA A 223 14.56 1.59 -14.59
N TRP A 224 15.24 1.18 -13.52
CA TRP A 224 16.33 0.21 -13.57
C TRP A 224 15.81 -1.21 -13.76
N SER A 225 16.45 -1.97 -14.65
CA SER A 225 16.08 -3.36 -14.95
C SER A 225 16.21 -4.30 -13.75
N GLU A 226 17.10 -3.98 -12.79
CA GLU A 226 17.30 -4.75 -11.56
C GLU A 226 16.24 -4.47 -10.49
N ILE A 227 15.49 -3.38 -10.66
CA ILE A 227 14.37 -3.00 -9.80
C ILE A 227 13.05 -3.46 -10.40
N ASN A 228 12.87 -3.20 -11.70
CA ASN A 228 11.67 -3.56 -12.45
C ASN A 228 12.06 -4.33 -13.74
N PRO A 229 12.32 -5.65 -13.64
CA PRO A 229 12.73 -6.46 -14.79
C PRO A 229 11.59 -6.64 -15.79
N ARG A 230 11.73 -6.09 -17.00
CA ARG A 230 10.64 -6.05 -18.00
C ARG A 230 10.59 -7.29 -18.88
N GLY A 231 11.73 -7.94 -19.11
CA GLY A 231 11.89 -9.07 -20.01
C GLY A 231 12.54 -10.29 -19.36
N VAL A 232 12.52 -11.41 -20.09
CA VAL A 232 13.18 -12.66 -19.65
C VAL A 232 14.67 -12.43 -19.40
N LYS A 233 15.31 -11.61 -20.24
CA LYS A 233 16.72 -11.19 -20.13
C LYS A 233 17.03 -10.57 -18.75
N ASP A 234 16.23 -9.59 -18.31
CA ASP A 234 16.43 -8.92 -17.02
C ASP A 234 16.15 -9.84 -15.83
N LYS A 235 15.12 -10.70 -15.94
CA LYS A 235 14.81 -11.69 -14.90
C LYS A 235 15.93 -12.73 -14.77
N ALA A 236 16.50 -13.18 -15.89
CA ALA A 236 17.65 -14.08 -15.91
C ALA A 236 18.88 -13.44 -15.26
N PHE A 237 19.12 -12.15 -15.55
CA PHE A 237 20.18 -11.37 -14.91
C PHE A 237 20.02 -11.32 -13.39
N MET A 238 18.82 -10.99 -12.90
CA MET A 238 18.54 -10.97 -11.48
C MET A 238 18.75 -12.33 -10.79
N VAL A 239 18.28 -13.41 -11.41
CA VAL A 239 18.45 -14.78 -10.90
C VAL A 239 19.94 -15.15 -10.80
N LEU A 240 20.73 -14.83 -11.82
CA LEU A 240 22.16 -15.12 -11.86
C LEU A 240 22.95 -14.27 -10.86
N LYS A 241 22.68 -12.95 -10.80
CA LYS A 241 23.31 -12.04 -9.84
C LYS A 241 23.05 -12.51 -8.40
N ARG A 242 21.84 -12.97 -8.10
CA ARG A 242 21.50 -13.53 -6.78
C ARG A 242 22.14 -14.87 -6.50
N ALA A 243 22.26 -15.74 -7.52
CA ALA A 243 22.87 -17.06 -7.35
C ALA A 243 24.39 -16.98 -7.08
N GLY A 244 25.04 -15.91 -7.55
CA GLY A 244 26.48 -15.68 -7.36
C GLY A 244 27.37 -16.68 -8.11
N GLN A 245 26.79 -17.53 -8.96
CA GLN A 245 27.48 -18.56 -9.73
C GLN A 245 26.77 -18.83 -11.07
N PRO A 246 27.48 -19.37 -12.07
CA PRO A 246 26.86 -19.78 -13.34
C PRO A 246 25.79 -20.86 -13.12
N LEU A 247 24.65 -20.72 -13.80
CA LEU A 247 23.55 -21.70 -13.76
C LEU A 247 23.17 -22.15 -15.17
N HIS A 248 22.75 -23.40 -15.31
CA HIS A 248 22.20 -23.91 -16.56
C HIS A 248 20.87 -23.20 -16.90
N PHE A 249 20.63 -22.88 -18.18
CA PHE A 249 19.46 -22.11 -18.62
C PHE A 249 18.10 -22.72 -18.21
N GLN A 250 18.00 -24.05 -18.13
CA GLN A 250 16.80 -24.72 -17.60
C GLN A 250 16.55 -24.39 -16.12
N LYS A 251 17.62 -24.35 -15.31
CA LYS A 251 17.54 -23.99 -13.89
C LYS A 251 17.18 -22.52 -13.72
N ILE A 252 17.71 -21.64 -14.58
CA ILE A 252 17.34 -20.21 -14.61
C ILE A 252 15.85 -20.05 -14.93
N ALA A 253 15.34 -20.71 -15.97
CA ALA A 253 13.91 -20.68 -16.29
C ALA A 253 13.03 -21.16 -15.13
N GLY A 254 13.44 -22.23 -14.45
CA GLY A 254 12.78 -22.73 -13.24
C GLY A 254 12.74 -21.69 -12.12
N LEU A 255 13.87 -21.06 -11.82
CA LEU A 255 13.97 -20.03 -10.78
C LEU A 255 13.18 -18.76 -11.12
N ILE A 256 13.14 -18.34 -12.40
CA ILE A 256 12.29 -17.22 -12.83
C ILE A 256 10.82 -17.52 -12.54
N ASN A 257 10.35 -18.72 -12.89
CA ASN A 257 8.98 -19.14 -12.66
C ASN A 257 8.64 -19.29 -11.17
N GLN A 258 9.61 -19.76 -10.38
CA GLN A 258 9.46 -19.90 -8.93
C GLN A 258 9.36 -18.53 -8.23
N ASN A 259 10.18 -17.56 -8.64
CA ASN A 259 10.22 -16.23 -8.04
C ASN A 259 9.03 -15.34 -8.42
N LYS A 260 8.19 -15.76 -9.39
CA LYS A 260 6.96 -15.06 -9.82
C LYS A 260 7.17 -13.55 -10.05
N PHE A 261 8.21 -13.20 -10.82
CA PHE A 261 8.47 -11.81 -11.23
C PHE A 261 7.26 -11.15 -11.90
N ASP A 262 6.48 -11.94 -12.64
CA ASP A 262 5.18 -11.62 -13.18
C ASP A 262 4.36 -12.90 -13.38
N ASN A 263 3.17 -12.77 -13.95
CA ASN A 263 2.29 -13.90 -14.28
C ASN A 263 2.72 -14.65 -15.55
N LYS A 264 3.86 -14.31 -16.16
CA LYS A 264 4.31 -14.93 -17.41
C LYS A 264 5.29 -16.06 -17.13
N GLN A 265 5.11 -17.16 -17.84
CA GLN A 265 6.02 -18.29 -17.74
C GLN A 265 7.27 -18.06 -18.60
N ALA A 266 8.44 -18.21 -17.99
CA ALA A 266 9.72 -18.28 -18.68
C ALA A 266 9.97 -19.70 -19.19
N HIS A 267 10.22 -19.83 -20.49
CA HIS A 267 10.57 -21.09 -21.12
C HIS A 267 12.10 -21.20 -21.32
N ALA A 268 12.65 -22.39 -21.09
CA ALA A 268 14.08 -22.65 -21.17
C ALA A 268 14.71 -22.26 -22.53
N PRO A 269 14.10 -22.55 -23.71
CA PRO A 269 14.64 -22.11 -25.00
C PRO A 269 14.72 -20.58 -25.13
N THR A 270 13.72 -19.86 -24.61
CA THR A 270 13.72 -18.40 -24.61
C THR A 270 14.85 -17.86 -23.75
N VAL A 271 15.01 -18.40 -22.53
CA VAL A 271 16.11 -18.01 -21.63
C VAL A 271 17.46 -18.27 -22.30
N HIS A 272 17.66 -19.42 -22.94
CA HIS A 272 18.91 -19.73 -23.65
C HIS A 272 19.22 -18.69 -24.74
N ASN A 273 18.24 -18.36 -25.58
CA ASN A 273 18.40 -17.37 -26.65
C ASN A 273 18.71 -15.97 -26.12
N GLU A 274 18.08 -15.56 -25.00
CA GLU A 274 18.32 -14.25 -24.39
C GLU A 274 19.71 -14.17 -23.72
N LEU A 275 20.18 -15.26 -23.09
CA LEU A 275 21.52 -15.33 -22.51
C LEU A 275 22.62 -15.18 -23.56
N ILE A 276 22.45 -15.77 -24.75
CA ILE A 276 23.43 -15.65 -25.84
C ILE A 276 23.51 -14.22 -26.41
N LYS A 277 22.39 -13.50 -26.41
CA LYS A 277 22.27 -12.17 -27.04
C LYS A 277 22.68 -11.01 -26.14
N ASP A 278 22.83 -11.24 -24.84
CA ASP A 278 23.03 -10.19 -23.86
C ASP A 278 24.46 -10.16 -23.33
N SER A 279 25.16 -9.05 -23.57
CA SER A 279 26.55 -8.82 -23.17
C SER A 279 26.79 -8.74 -21.65
N ARG A 280 25.73 -8.77 -20.83
CA ARG A 280 25.82 -8.83 -19.37
C ARG A 280 26.18 -10.22 -18.83
N PHE A 281 26.10 -11.26 -19.65
CA PHE A 281 26.33 -12.66 -19.29
C PHE A 281 27.64 -13.21 -19.84
#